data_AF-A0A4Q3D5S8-F1
#
_entry.id   AF-A0A4Q3D5S8-F1
#
_cell.length_a   1.000
_cell.length_b   1.000
_cell.length_c   1.000
_cell.angle_alpha   90.00
_cell.angle_beta   90.00
_cell.angle_gamma   90.00
#
_symmetry.space_group_name_H-M   'P 1'
#
loop_
_entity.id
_entity.type
_entity.pdbx_description
1 polymer ?
#
loop_
_entity_poly.entity_id
_entity_poly.type
_entity_poly.pdbx_seq_one_letter_code
_entity_poly.pdbx_strand_id
1 'polypeptide(L)' 'RTTRHICSNVVIDVLAPDRARGESAMLLFTGEGAPKVGSFHDRFVRTPGGWRFAERRGTLTF' A
#
# COMPACT_ATOMS: atom_id res chain seq x y z
N ARG A 1 -11.20 10.11 13.68
CA ARG A 1 -10.35 9.08 13.05
C ARG A 1 -8.92 9.30 13.53
N THR A 2 -8.43 8.47 14.44
CA THR A 2 -7.11 8.61 15.10
C THR A 2 -5.98 7.93 14.34
N THR A 3 -6.29 7.26 13.23
CA THR A 3 -5.28 6.65 12.35
C THR A 3 -5.02 7.49 11.11
N ARG A 4 -3.73 7.74 10.81
CA ARG A 4 -3.27 8.37 9.57
C ARG A 4 -2.12 7.57 9.00
N HIS A 5 -2.24 7.21 7.72
CA HIS A 5 -1.15 6.60 6.96
C HIS A 5 -0.43 7.68 6.17
N ILE A 6 0.90 7.64 6.18
CA ILE A 6 1.73 8.30 5.17
C ILE A 6 2.37 7.17 4.38
N CYS A 7 2.05 7.10 3.09
CA CYS A 7 2.70 6.16 2.17
C CYS A 7 3.65 6.95 1.27
N SER A 8 4.90 6.52 1.21
CA SER A 8 5.94 7.11 0.37
C SER A 8 6.67 6.03 -0.42
N ASN A 9 7.62 6.45 -1.26
CA ASN A 9 8.44 5.54 -2.05
C ASN A 9 7.57 4.59 -2.89
N VAL A 10 6.46 5.11 -3.42
CA VAL A 10 5.50 4.33 -4.20
C VAL A 10 6.13 3.98 -5.54
N VAL A 11 6.28 2.69 -5.80
CA VAL A 11 6.71 2.17 -7.10
C VAL A 11 5.61 1.25 -7.61
N ILE A 12 5.24 1.42 -8.88
CA ILE A 12 4.22 0.61 -9.54
C ILE A 12 4.82 0.00 -10.81
N ASP A 13 4.84 -1.33 -10.86
CA ASP A 13 5.24 -2.09 -12.04
C ASP A 13 4.00 -2.58 -12.78
N VAL A 14 3.77 -2.07 -13.98
CA VAL A 14 2.70 -2.55 -14.86
C VAL A 14 3.18 -3.80 -15.58
N LEU A 15 2.56 -4.94 -15.25
CA LEU A 15 2.98 -6.26 -15.75
C LEU A 15 2.21 -6.67 -17.01
N ALA A 16 0.98 -6.17 -17.15
CA ALA A 16 0.07 -6.46 -18.26
C ALA A 16 -0.98 -5.33 -18.36
N PRO A 17 -1.79 -5.28 -19.44
CA PRO A 17 -2.85 -4.27 -19.58
C PRO A 17 -3.86 -4.24 -18.41
N ASP A 18 -4.00 -5.36 -17.69
CA ASP A 18 -4.96 -5.55 -16.61
C ASP A 18 -4.32 -5.93 -15.26
N ARG A 19 -2.99 -6.00 -15.16
CA ARG A 19 -2.28 -6.37 -13.92
C ARG A 19 -1.09 -5.46 -13.63
N ALA A 20 -0.94 -5.08 -12.37
CA ALA A 20 0.23 -4.38 -11.87
C ALA A 20 0.61 -4.88 -10.46
N ARG A 21 1.85 -4.64 -10.07
CA ARG A 21 2.32 -4.78 -8.68
C ARG A 21 2.74 -3.43 -8.15
N GLY A 22 2.65 -3.25 -6.84
CA GLY A 22 3.15 -2.04 -6.20
C GLY A 22 3.82 -2.32 -4.88
N GLU A 23 4.75 -1.44 -4.54
CA GLU A 23 5.37 -1.37 -3.23
C GLU A 23 5.31 0.06 -2.72
N SER A 24 5.11 0.22 -1.41
CA SER A 24 5.24 1.51 -0.75
C SER A 24 5.74 1.34 0.67
N ALA A 25 6.59 2.27 1.11
CA ALA A 25 6.90 2.44 2.52
C ALA A 25 5.70 3.09 3.22
N MET A 26 5.43 2.70 4.45
CA MET A 26 4.25 3.10 5.22
C MET A 26 4.63 3.52 6.64
N LEU A 27 4.17 4.71 7.02
CA LEU A 27 4.06 5.15 8.41
C LEU A 27 2.59 5.13 8.83
N LEU A 28 2.29 4.53 9.98
CA LEU A 28 0.96 4.53 10.59
C LEU A 28 1.00 5.23 11.94
N PHE A 29 0.38 6.40 12.01
CA PHE A 29 0.11 7.13 13.24
C PHE A 29 -1.20 6.64 13.83
N THR A 30 -1.25 6.30 15.13
CA THR A 30 -2.45 5.80 15.81
C THR A 30 -3.02 6.72 16.89
N GLY A 31 -2.52 7.96 16.99
CA GLY A 31 -2.98 8.98 17.95
C GLY A 31 -2.18 9.01 19.26
N GLU A 32 -1.57 7.89 19.62
CA GLU A 32 -0.68 7.73 20.77
C GLU A 32 0.51 6.87 20.38
N GLY A 33 1.65 7.09 21.06
CA GLY A 33 2.89 6.35 20.85
C GLY A 33 3.67 6.79 19.60
N ALA A 34 4.80 6.12 19.37
CA ALA A 34 5.60 6.30 18.17
C ALA A 34 4.85 5.76 16.92
N PRO A 35 5.06 6.34 15.73
CA PRO A 35 4.47 5.81 14.50
C PRO A 35 4.99 4.40 14.22
N LYS A 36 4.09 3.53 13.75
CA LYS A 36 4.47 2.20 13.27
C LYS A 36 5.02 2.32 11.86
N VAL A 37 6.05 1.54 11.55
CA VAL A 37 6.69 1.57 10.24
C VAL A 37 6.59 0.22 9.58
N GLY A 38 6.34 0.24 8.28
CA GLY A 38 6.10 -0.95 7.51
C GLY A 38 6.13 -0.71 6.02
N SER A 39 5.67 -1.72 5.28
CA SER A 39 5.50 -1.63 3.83
C SER A 39 4.15 -2.21 3.43
N PHE A 40 3.65 -1.76 2.29
CA PHE A 40 2.60 -2.47 1.55
C PHE A 40 3.17 -3.09 0.29
N HIS A 41 2.85 -4.37 0.08
CA HIS A 41 3.05 -5.08 -1.18
C HIS A 41 1.69 -5.38 -1.79
N ASP A 42 1.43 -4.76 -2.94
CA ASP A 42 0.11 -4.71 -3.57
C ASP A 42 0.09 -5.47 -4.88
N ARG A 43 -1.05 -6.12 -5.14
CA ARG A 43 -1.40 -6.65 -6.46
C ARG A 43 -2.63 -5.92 -6.95
N PHE A 44 -2.55 -5.36 -8.14
CA PHE A 44 -3.65 -4.64 -8.76
C PHE A 44 -4.26 -5.41 -9.93
N VAL A 45 -5.56 -5.26 -10.09
CA VAL A 45 -6.31 -5.73 -11.25
C VAL A 45 -7.11 -4.58 -11.86
N ARG A 46 -7.08 -4.44 -13.18
CA ARG A 46 -7.92 -3.47 -13.90
C ARG A 46 -9.30 -4.06 -14.11
N THR A 47 -10.31 -3.35 -13.64
CA THR A 47 -11.72 -3.66 -13.86
C THR A 47 -12.34 -2.61 -14.79
N PRO A 48 -13.57 -2.83 -15.33
CA PRO A 48 -14.28 -1.77 -16.04
C PRO A 48 -14.44 -0.48 -15.23
N GLY A 49 -14.50 -0.59 -13.89
CA GLY A 49 -14.58 0.54 -12.96
C GLY A 49 -13.21 1.01 -12.43
N GLY A 50 -12.13 0.78 -13.18
CA GLY A 50 -10.77 1.21 -12.84
C GLY A 50 -9.92 0.14 -12.13
N TRP A 51 -8.71 0.53 -11.74
CA TRP A 51 -7.79 -0.32 -10.98
C TRP A 51 -8.29 -0.58 -9.57
N ARG A 52 -8.16 -1.82 -9.10
CA ARG A 52 -8.53 -2.27 -7.76
C ARG A 52 -7.40 -3.09 -7.15
N PHE A 53 -7.34 -3.12 -5.82
CA PHE A 53 -6.50 -4.10 -5.12
C PHE A 53 -7.13 -5.49 -5.32
N ALA A 54 -6.39 -6.38 -5.97
CA ALA A 54 -6.64 -7.81 -5.89
C ALA A 54 -6.13 -8.37 -4.56
N GLU A 55 -5.04 -7.81 -4.04
CA GLU A 55 -4.45 -8.13 -2.74
C GLU A 55 -3.64 -6.95 -2.21
N ARG A 56 -3.61 -6.77 -0.90
CA ARG A 56 -2.66 -5.92 -0.19
C ARG A 56 -2.11 -6.68 1.01
N ARG A 57 -0.79 -6.80 1.09
CA ARG A 57 -0.09 -7.36 2.25
C ARG A 57 0.65 -6.24 2.96
N GLY A 58 0.34 -6.04 4.25
CA GLY A 58 1.04 -5.11 5.11
C GLY A 58 2.05 -5.84 5.99
N THR A 59 3.26 -5.30 6.08
CA THR A 59 4.27 -5.73 7.05
C THR A 59 4.55 -4.60 8.04
N LEU A 60 5.00 -4.94 9.24
CA LEU A 60 5.57 -3.99 10.21
C LEU A 60 7.01 -4.41 10.45
N THR A 61 7.94 -3.46 10.43
CA THR A 61 9.38 -3.79 10.38
C THR A 61 10.17 -3.36 11.62
N PHE A 62 9.53 -2.73 12.62
CA PHE A 62 10.07 -2.46 13.96
C PHE A 62 8.98 -1.87 14.86
#